data_AF-A0A7S2KM51-F1
#
_entry.id   AF-A0A7S2KM51-F1
#
_cell.length_a   1.000
_cell.length_b   1.000
_cell.length_c   1.000
_cell.angle_alpha   90.00
_cell.angle_beta   90.00
_cell.angle_gamma   90.00
#
_symmetry.space_group_name_H-M   'P 1'
#
loop_
_entity.id
_entity.type
_entity.pdbx_description
1 polymer ?
#
loop_
_entity_poly.entity_id
_entity_poly.type
_entity_poly.pdbx_seq_one_letter_code
_entity_poly.pdbx_strand_id
1 'polypeptide(L)'
;HQECPTGEYCWVGACNILEFTPPSHLPTQHPSRIHSDSPSTFSSSSPVKAIIPQATVTPTSSPTNGPISQSPTLQPVSESSNSGNTQTIWINRWCGLTRFDATRNCGRPLYECPDGSCFQGLQCFVTSRYCENESAISERESASPSPTNPIEQTRSPTLHPTQSSKSVFFPPISKDPTPKSPTENIVRIQHIIESVQSALRSEIFVFMTRGEELVKSSLYTYEGFLSALLFYSNTGVNDNYLYLGGKQIATEQINLEVEFGIANVALFIAKMMADTIAYERCTPDLLACGLAALDTTFETQQLRFMCPPSSDMDGMECEEGGVGCACILGFLNRHIGTEGLAAGKYSGLKFCSSDHQSICNQSINEGSELRWITAMTHWVSLVQRHEESGLTFIDELHNFVNGGMADMAFLHAVADISVLNTNPVSRESVPTKEQFVGNFFKVMTKLSEGHSQSHSAAPTPAMQQIASSNTMLPSVAVPNTATVKPTMSTALQTPPPAKLQSIAPSSSPSLK
;
A
#
# COMPACT_ATOMS: atom_id res chain seq x y z
N HIS A 1 -4.58 -21.03 -21.59
CA HIS A 1 -4.13 -21.25 -20.20
C HIS A 1 -3.34 -22.55 -19.97
N GLN A 2 -3.49 -23.63 -20.75
CA GLN A 2 -2.80 -24.92 -20.50
C GLN A 2 -1.42 -25.10 -21.18
N GLU A 3 -0.88 -24.09 -21.86
CA GLU A 3 0.32 -24.24 -22.71
C GLU A 3 1.60 -23.60 -22.16
N CYS A 4 1.61 -23.05 -20.95
CA CYS A 4 2.84 -22.47 -20.41
C CYS A 4 3.78 -23.54 -19.83
N PRO A 5 5.08 -23.48 -20.15
CA PRO A 5 6.12 -24.28 -19.51
C PRO A 5 6.06 -24.22 -17.98
N THR A 6 6.54 -25.28 -17.32
CA THR A 6 6.65 -25.32 -15.86
C THR A 6 7.48 -24.14 -15.34
N GLY A 7 6.89 -23.30 -14.48
CA GLY A 7 7.51 -22.07 -13.96
C GLY A 7 7.08 -20.79 -14.65
N GLU A 8 6.23 -20.90 -15.69
CA GLU A 8 5.63 -19.76 -16.38
C GLU A 8 4.13 -19.68 -16.13
N TYR A 9 3.60 -18.46 -16.05
CA TYR A 9 2.17 -18.21 -15.89
C TYR A 9 1.61 -17.56 -17.16
N CYS A 10 0.47 -18.06 -17.64
CA CYS A 10 -0.23 -17.52 -18.81
C CYS A 10 -0.99 -16.25 -18.42
N TRP A 11 -0.60 -15.11 -18.97
CA TRP A 11 -1.22 -13.82 -18.74
C TRP A 11 -1.39 -13.08 -20.08
N VAL A 12 -2.64 -12.69 -20.42
CA VAL A 12 -3.00 -12.06 -21.73
C VAL A 12 -2.46 -12.82 -22.94
N GLY A 13 -2.49 -14.15 -22.89
CA GLY A 13 -2.03 -14.99 -24.01
C GLY A 13 -0.51 -15.07 -24.20
N ALA A 14 0.28 -14.52 -23.28
CA ALA A 14 1.73 -14.72 -23.20
C ALA A 14 2.08 -15.55 -21.95
N CYS A 15 3.16 -16.33 -22.02
CA CYS A 15 3.72 -17.02 -20.86
C CYS A 15 4.83 -16.15 -20.26
N ASN A 16 4.67 -15.77 -18.99
CA ASN A 16 5.64 -14.95 -18.28
C ASN A 16 6.46 -15.82 -17.34
N ILE A 17 7.79 -15.75 -17.47
CA ILE A 17 8.75 -16.39 -16.57
C ILE A 17 8.82 -15.58 -15.28
N LEU A 18 8.36 -16.17 -14.17
CA LEU A 18 8.71 -15.71 -12.84
C LEU A 18 9.61 -16.76 -12.21
N GLU A 19 10.88 -16.73 -12.58
CA GLU A 19 11.91 -17.54 -11.91
C GLU A 19 12.27 -16.87 -10.57
N PHE A 20 11.34 -16.86 -9.62
CA PHE A 20 11.66 -16.56 -8.23
C PHE A 20 12.20 -17.83 -7.58
N THR A 21 13.48 -18.12 -7.81
CA THR A 21 14.21 -18.84 -6.77
C THR A 21 14.36 -17.86 -5.60
N PRO A 22 13.82 -18.15 -4.40
CA PRO A 22 14.12 -17.34 -3.23
C PRO A 22 15.64 -17.27 -3.08
N PRO A 23 16.22 -16.12 -2.68
CA PRO A 23 17.65 -16.01 -2.50
C PRO A 23 18.10 -17.14 -1.57
N SER A 24 18.87 -18.06 -2.12
CA SER A 24 19.44 -19.16 -1.34
C SER A 24 20.26 -18.53 -0.22
N HIS A 25 19.98 -18.93 1.03
CA HIS A 25 20.71 -18.44 2.20
C HIS A 25 22.21 -18.50 1.92
N LEU A 26 22.87 -17.34 2.06
CA LEU A 26 24.32 -17.22 1.98
C LEU A 26 24.96 -18.33 2.84
N PRO A 27 25.91 -19.12 2.30
CA PRO A 27 26.61 -20.11 3.09
C PRO A 27 27.35 -19.43 4.23
N THR A 28 26.98 -19.71 5.46
CA THR A 28 27.74 -19.33 6.65
C THR A 28 29.10 -20.03 6.57
N GLN A 29 30.12 -19.32 6.09
CA GLN A 29 31.49 -19.78 6.18
C GLN A 29 31.98 -19.68 7.63
N HIS A 30 31.91 -20.80 8.34
CA HIS A 30 32.83 -21.06 9.44
C HIS A 30 33.52 -22.42 9.25
N PRO A 31 34.85 -22.47 9.35
CA PRO A 31 35.62 -23.67 9.07
C PRO A 31 35.56 -24.63 10.25
N SER A 32 34.81 -25.72 10.10
CA SER A 32 34.89 -26.86 11.01
C SER A 32 36.15 -27.67 10.71
N ARG A 33 37.02 -27.74 11.72
CA ARG A 33 38.28 -28.49 11.76
C ARG A 33 38.00 -29.99 11.66
N ILE A 34 38.67 -30.64 10.70
CA ILE A 34 38.70 -32.08 10.50
C ILE A 34 39.47 -32.75 11.64
N HIS A 35 38.90 -33.82 12.22
CA HIS A 35 39.65 -34.99 12.63
C HIS A 35 38.76 -36.25 12.59
N SER A 36 39.19 -37.20 11.76
CA SER A 36 38.66 -38.54 11.59
C SER A 36 39.25 -39.49 12.63
N ASP A 37 38.46 -40.40 13.21
CA ASP A 37 38.54 -41.86 12.98
C ASP A 37 37.61 -42.66 13.92
N SER A 38 37.07 -43.75 13.35
CA SER A 38 35.99 -44.65 13.77
C SER A 38 36.36 -45.68 14.89
N PRO A 39 35.62 -46.79 15.11
CA PRO A 39 34.28 -46.91 15.74
C PRO A 39 34.26 -47.95 16.89
N SER A 40 33.25 -47.95 17.77
CA SER A 40 32.68 -49.19 18.37
C SER A 40 31.50 -48.95 19.32
N THR A 41 30.71 -50.01 19.42
CA THR A 41 29.39 -50.25 20.02
C THR A 41 29.33 -50.35 21.56
N PHE A 42 28.10 -50.20 22.08
CA PHE A 42 27.48 -50.73 23.32
C PHE A 42 27.13 -49.79 24.50
N SER A 43 25.99 -50.15 25.09
CA SER A 43 25.14 -49.50 26.09
C SER A 43 25.69 -49.37 27.52
N SER A 44 25.00 -48.53 28.29
CA SER A 44 24.61 -48.70 29.71
C SER A 44 25.34 -47.87 30.79
N SER A 45 24.50 -47.14 31.54
CA SER A 45 24.57 -46.76 32.97
C SER A 45 25.60 -45.73 33.50
N SER A 46 25.06 -44.68 34.13
CA SER A 46 25.64 -43.81 35.18
C SER A 46 26.03 -44.63 36.45
N PRO A 47 26.62 -44.07 37.56
CA PRO A 47 26.84 -42.65 37.91
C PRO A 47 28.15 -42.29 38.70
N VAL A 48 28.28 -41.01 39.09
CA VAL A 48 28.95 -40.44 40.33
C VAL A 48 30.38 -39.85 40.27
N LYS A 49 30.44 -38.55 40.66
CA LYS A 49 31.45 -37.70 41.39
C LYS A 49 32.82 -37.30 40.80
N ALA A 50 32.92 -35.97 40.64
CA ALA A 50 33.79 -34.99 41.33
C ALA A 50 35.34 -35.08 41.21
N ILE A 51 35.96 -33.93 40.88
CA ILE A 51 36.94 -33.16 41.69
C ILE A 51 37.69 -32.12 40.80
N ILE A 52 37.70 -30.86 41.26
CA ILE A 52 38.54 -29.67 40.87
C ILE A 52 39.86 -29.78 41.69
N PRO A 53 41.04 -29.13 41.47
CA PRO A 53 41.34 -27.82 40.86
C PRO A 53 42.67 -27.81 40.04
N GLN A 54 43.31 -26.74 39.54
CA GLN A 54 43.76 -25.44 40.07
C GLN A 54 44.46 -24.70 38.88
N ALA A 55 44.13 -23.43 38.59
CA ALA A 55 44.95 -22.22 38.78
C ALA A 55 46.43 -22.26 38.32
N THR A 56 46.87 -21.26 37.53
CA THR A 56 48.14 -20.45 37.66
C THR A 56 48.28 -19.48 36.45
N VAL A 57 48.04 -18.16 36.63
CA VAL A 57 48.99 -17.00 36.63
C VAL A 57 49.55 -16.52 35.26
N THR A 58 49.20 -15.26 34.98
CA THR A 58 49.76 -14.09 34.22
C THR A 58 51.29 -14.00 33.94
N PRO A 59 51.89 -12.91 33.35
CA PRO A 59 51.43 -11.74 32.54
C PRO A 59 52.39 -11.30 31.37
N THR A 60 52.10 -10.12 30.75
CA THR A 60 53.03 -9.12 30.11
C THR A 60 53.62 -9.46 28.72
N SER A 61 53.89 -8.56 27.76
CA SER A 61 54.05 -7.09 27.68
C SER A 61 54.07 -6.62 26.19
N SER A 62 53.69 -5.37 25.94
CA SER A 62 53.93 -4.52 24.74
C SER A 62 55.46 -4.26 24.51
N PRO A 63 55.97 -3.31 23.65
CA PRO A 63 55.38 -2.38 22.66
C PRO A 63 56.22 -2.11 21.36
N THR A 64 55.76 -1.15 20.54
CA THR A 64 56.49 -0.03 19.86
C THR A 64 57.03 -0.09 18.41
N ASN A 65 56.64 0.97 17.68
CA ASN A 65 57.36 1.82 16.70
C ASN A 65 57.40 1.51 15.19
N GLY A 66 56.89 2.47 14.39
CA GLY A 66 57.07 2.64 12.92
C GLY A 66 58.40 3.36 12.58
N PRO A 67 58.49 4.32 11.62
CA PRO A 67 57.68 4.68 10.42
C PRO A 67 58.59 4.88 9.16
N ILE A 68 58.18 5.77 8.20
CA ILE A 68 58.93 6.43 7.07
C ILE A 68 58.55 5.88 5.66
N SER A 69 58.39 6.64 4.54
CA SER A 69 58.20 8.06 4.18
C SER A 69 58.21 8.22 2.62
N GLN A 70 57.72 9.37 2.14
CA GLN A 70 58.08 10.15 0.91
C GLN A 70 57.31 10.03 -0.43
N SER A 71 56.86 11.22 -0.87
CA SER A 71 56.41 11.70 -2.20
C SER A 71 57.58 11.94 -3.19
N PRO A 72 57.36 12.38 -4.46
CA PRO A 72 57.11 13.82 -4.85
C PRO A 72 56.16 14.02 -6.08
N THR A 73 55.29 15.06 -6.17
CA THR A 73 55.41 16.44 -6.73
C THR A 73 55.60 16.59 -8.26
N LEU A 74 54.69 17.33 -8.94
CA LEU A 74 54.96 18.53 -9.80
C LEU A 74 53.69 19.11 -10.50
N GLN A 75 53.59 20.45 -10.54
CA GLN A 75 52.61 21.30 -11.27
C GLN A 75 53.13 21.70 -12.68
N PRO A 76 52.33 22.43 -13.50
CA PRO A 76 52.61 23.88 -13.68
C PRO A 76 51.38 24.81 -13.82
N VAL A 77 51.70 26.12 -13.89
CA VAL A 77 50.90 27.37 -13.79
C VAL A 77 50.67 28.05 -15.15
N SER A 78 49.57 28.82 -15.32
CA SER A 78 49.38 30.14 -16.02
C SER A 78 47.93 30.27 -16.55
N GLU A 79 47.20 31.38 -16.70
CA GLU A 79 47.32 32.83 -16.48
C GLU A 79 45.89 33.45 -16.62
N SER A 80 45.74 34.73 -16.25
CA SER A 80 44.51 35.50 -15.99
C SER A 80 43.63 35.94 -17.18
N SER A 81 42.32 36.21 -16.95
CA SER A 81 41.65 37.44 -17.41
C SER A 81 40.36 37.75 -16.65
N ASN A 82 40.18 39.02 -16.27
CA ASN A 82 39.01 39.62 -15.61
C ASN A 82 38.03 40.16 -16.68
N SER A 83 36.74 39.78 -16.67
CA SER A 83 35.68 40.59 -17.28
C SER A 83 34.27 40.22 -16.80
N GLY A 84 33.48 41.22 -16.42
CA GLY A 84 32.03 41.24 -16.62
C GLY A 84 31.17 40.44 -15.64
N ASN A 85 30.75 41.09 -14.55
CA ASN A 85 29.77 40.58 -13.60
C ASN A 85 28.35 40.60 -14.20
N THR A 86 28.00 39.54 -14.93
CA THR A 86 26.62 39.06 -15.05
C THR A 86 26.55 37.77 -14.26
N GLN A 87 25.71 37.70 -13.22
CA GLN A 87 25.42 36.45 -12.50
C GLN A 87 24.79 35.46 -13.49
N THR A 88 25.63 34.74 -14.20
CA THR A 88 25.25 33.53 -14.93
C THR A 88 24.75 32.57 -13.87
N ILE A 89 23.45 32.35 -13.82
CA ILE A 89 22.86 31.28 -13.03
C ILE A 89 23.50 30.01 -13.59
N TRP A 90 24.44 29.42 -12.85
CA TRP A 90 25.02 28.13 -13.18
C TRP A 90 23.91 27.10 -13.01
N ILE A 91 23.27 26.75 -14.12
CA ILE A 91 22.25 25.73 -14.16
C ILE A 91 23.00 24.40 -14.22
N ASN A 92 23.06 23.69 -13.10
CA ASN A 92 23.69 22.37 -13.05
C ASN A 92 22.91 21.42 -13.96
N ARG A 93 23.60 20.82 -14.92
CA ARG A 93 23.02 19.95 -15.93
C ARG A 93 23.72 18.60 -15.93
N TRP A 94 22.91 17.53 -15.95
CA TRP A 94 23.41 16.16 -15.84
C TRP A 94 22.73 15.23 -16.84
N CYS A 95 23.47 14.21 -17.27
CA CYS A 95 23.06 13.23 -18.25
C CYS A 95 22.27 12.08 -17.63
N GLY A 96 21.15 11.71 -18.26
CA GLY A 96 20.33 10.56 -17.91
C GLY A 96 19.42 10.15 -19.07
N LEU A 97 18.81 8.96 -19.02
CA LEU A 97 17.72 8.62 -19.94
C LEU A 97 16.46 9.40 -19.55
N THR A 98 16.30 9.62 -18.25
CA THR A 98 15.24 10.42 -17.63
C THR A 98 15.82 11.52 -16.74
N ARG A 99 14.98 12.48 -16.32
CA ARG A 99 15.34 13.51 -15.33
C ARG A 99 15.77 12.89 -13.99
N PHE A 100 15.20 11.74 -13.64
CA PHE A 100 15.55 11.00 -12.43
C PHE A 100 16.97 10.42 -12.54
N ASP A 101 17.33 9.80 -13.67
CA ASP A 101 18.68 9.28 -13.90
C ASP A 101 19.73 10.40 -13.83
N ALA A 102 19.42 11.55 -14.43
CA ALA A 102 20.27 12.73 -14.35
C ALA A 102 20.43 13.24 -12.90
N THR A 103 19.38 13.17 -12.09
CA THR A 103 19.44 13.54 -10.66
C THR A 103 20.27 12.53 -9.87
N ARG A 104 20.18 11.23 -10.17
CA ARG A 104 21.00 10.18 -9.54
C ARG A 104 22.48 10.26 -9.94
N ASN A 105 22.75 10.80 -11.13
CA ASN A 105 24.09 11.05 -11.63
C ASN A 105 24.68 12.39 -11.15
N CYS A 106 23.93 13.21 -10.40
CA CYS A 106 24.41 14.45 -9.78
C CYS A 106 25.66 14.16 -8.94
N GLY A 107 26.76 14.87 -9.22
CA GLY A 107 28.06 14.70 -8.56
C GLY A 107 28.89 13.53 -9.06
N ARG A 108 28.43 12.74 -10.06
CA ARG A 108 29.22 11.65 -10.64
C ARG A 108 30.08 12.16 -11.81
N PRO A 109 31.39 11.89 -11.82
CA PRO A 109 32.25 12.22 -12.97
C PRO A 109 31.70 11.61 -14.26
N LEU A 110 31.86 12.32 -15.38
CA LEU A 110 31.44 11.92 -16.74
C LEU A 110 29.94 12.06 -17.08
N TYR A 111 29.11 12.46 -16.13
CA TYR A 111 27.68 12.70 -16.36
C TYR A 111 27.30 14.18 -16.39
N GLU A 112 28.25 15.08 -16.22
CA GLU A 112 28.03 16.52 -16.38
C GLU A 112 27.84 16.84 -17.87
N CYS A 113 26.81 17.63 -18.19
CA CYS A 113 26.57 18.13 -19.54
C CYS A 113 26.47 19.66 -19.55
N PRO A 114 27.58 20.37 -19.27
CA PRO A 114 27.59 21.83 -19.20
C PRO A 114 27.24 22.48 -20.55
N ASP A 115 27.51 21.79 -21.66
CA ASP A 115 27.20 22.20 -23.02
C ASP A 115 25.81 21.73 -23.50
N GLY A 116 25.08 20.97 -22.68
CA GLY A 116 23.80 20.37 -23.07
C GLY A 116 23.91 19.02 -23.78
N SER A 117 25.12 18.48 -23.96
CA SER A 117 25.37 17.24 -24.69
C SER A 117 25.70 16.08 -23.77
N CYS A 118 25.21 14.89 -24.09
CA CYS A 118 25.49 13.67 -23.33
C CYS A 118 25.99 12.55 -24.24
N PHE A 119 26.81 11.66 -23.69
CA PHE A 119 27.27 10.47 -24.41
C PHE A 119 26.18 9.40 -24.49
N GLN A 120 26.25 8.55 -25.52
CA GLN A 120 25.47 7.29 -25.64
C GLN A 120 23.94 7.46 -25.65
N GLY A 121 23.42 8.54 -26.24
CA GLY A 121 21.97 8.72 -26.41
C GLY A 121 21.23 9.15 -25.14
N LEU A 122 21.95 9.51 -24.08
CA LEU A 122 21.39 10.15 -22.90
C LEU A 122 20.92 11.58 -23.23
N GLN A 123 19.96 12.08 -22.46
CA GLN A 123 19.49 13.46 -22.51
C GLN A 123 20.06 14.26 -21.34
N CYS A 124 20.25 15.56 -21.58
CA CYS A 124 20.80 16.48 -20.60
C CYS A 124 19.68 17.21 -19.85
N PHE A 125 19.57 16.99 -18.54
CA PHE A 125 18.51 17.56 -17.72
C PHE A 125 19.03 18.61 -16.74
N VAL A 126 18.22 19.63 -16.49
CA VAL A 126 18.46 20.61 -15.42
C VAL A 126 18.06 20.00 -14.08
N THR A 127 19.04 19.89 -13.17
CA THR A 127 18.83 19.45 -11.78
C THR A 127 18.93 20.65 -10.82
N SER A 128 18.40 20.49 -9.60
CA SER A 128 18.42 21.51 -8.55
C SER A 128 19.85 21.96 -8.21
N ARG A 129 20.00 23.18 -7.63
CA ARG A 129 21.29 23.88 -7.48
C ARG A 129 22.33 23.21 -6.56
N TYR A 130 21.97 22.19 -5.78
CA TYR A 130 22.90 21.58 -4.82
C TYR A 130 22.76 20.05 -4.83
N CYS A 131 23.88 19.35 -5.09
CA CYS A 131 23.99 17.90 -4.88
C CYS A 131 24.39 17.57 -3.42
N GLU A 132 24.11 18.45 -2.43
CA GLU A 132 24.68 18.32 -1.08
C GLU A 132 23.86 17.47 -0.10
N ASN A 133 24.61 16.63 0.63
CA ASN A 133 24.21 15.88 1.82
C ASN A 133 24.22 16.82 3.05
N GLU A 134 23.07 17.04 3.70
CA GLU A 134 23.04 17.82 4.94
C GLU A 134 23.28 16.93 6.17
N SER A 135 24.43 17.11 6.81
CA SER A 135 24.68 16.72 8.19
C SER A 135 25.40 17.86 8.89
N ALA A 136 24.73 18.41 9.91
CA ALA A 136 25.25 19.26 10.98
C ALA A 136 25.72 20.69 10.62
N ILE A 137 24.87 21.69 10.91
CA ILE A 137 25.32 22.94 11.54
C ILE A 137 24.31 23.34 12.63
N SER A 138 24.84 23.50 13.84
CA SER A 138 24.21 24.01 15.05
C SER A 138 24.46 25.52 15.11
N GLU A 139 23.43 26.32 15.40
CA GLU A 139 23.60 27.72 15.78
C GLU A 139 23.01 28.00 17.17
N ARG A 140 23.91 28.49 18.04
CA ARG A 140 23.66 29.20 19.28
C ARG A 140 23.53 30.70 18.97
N GLU A 141 22.49 31.35 19.48
CA GLU A 141 22.53 32.75 19.95
C GLU A 141 21.61 32.84 21.19
N SER A 142 22.09 33.16 22.39
CA SER A 142 22.71 34.38 22.94
C SER A 142 21.68 35.40 23.43
N ALA A 143 21.75 35.67 24.74
CA ALA A 143 20.81 36.45 25.53
C ALA A 143 21.30 37.88 25.79
N SER A 144 20.38 38.81 26.05
CA SER A 144 20.64 40.03 26.83
C SER A 144 19.35 40.67 27.43
N PRO A 145 19.44 41.50 28.50
CA PRO A 145 18.43 41.52 29.57
C PRO A 145 17.67 42.85 29.81
N SER A 146 16.45 42.72 30.40
CA SER A 146 15.73 43.59 31.40
C SER A 146 15.45 45.09 31.09
N PRO A 147 14.49 45.80 31.79
CA PRO A 147 13.97 45.55 33.15
C PRO A 147 12.45 45.74 33.45
N THR A 148 12.03 45.00 34.49
CA THR A 148 11.07 45.17 35.61
C THR A 148 10.09 46.35 35.72
N ASN A 149 8.80 46.04 35.96
CA ASN A 149 7.94 46.62 37.03
C ASN A 149 6.60 45.82 37.25
N PRO A 150 5.84 46.04 38.35
CA PRO A 150 5.44 44.95 39.26
C PRO A 150 3.97 44.47 39.21
N ILE A 151 3.83 43.17 39.44
CA ILE A 151 2.84 42.42 40.25
C ILE A 151 1.36 42.78 40.10
N GLU A 152 0.63 41.90 39.40
CA GLU A 152 -0.76 41.57 39.71
C GLU A 152 -0.98 40.05 39.54
N GLN A 153 -1.44 39.38 40.60
CA GLN A 153 -1.61 37.92 40.66
C GLN A 153 -2.73 37.46 39.72
N THR A 154 -2.36 37.04 38.51
CA THR A 154 -3.23 36.29 37.62
C THR A 154 -2.74 34.84 37.57
N ARG A 155 -3.66 33.89 37.76
CA ARG A 155 -3.39 32.44 37.72
C ARG A 155 -2.59 32.11 36.44
N SER A 156 -1.47 31.40 36.60
CA SER A 156 -0.65 30.90 35.49
C SER A 156 -1.51 30.17 34.45
N PRO A 157 -1.53 30.61 33.18
CA PRO A 157 -1.81 29.69 32.11
C PRO A 157 -0.60 28.75 32.03
N THR A 158 -0.85 27.46 32.17
CA THR A 158 0.14 26.44 31.82
C THR A 158 0.42 26.61 30.32
N LEU A 159 1.47 27.36 29.99
CA LEU A 159 2.06 27.37 28.66
C LEU A 159 2.66 25.98 28.45
N HIS A 160 1.84 25.04 27.98
CA HIS A 160 2.40 23.90 27.27
C HIS A 160 3.14 24.48 26.06
N PRO A 161 4.39 24.05 25.79
CA PRO A 161 5.06 24.43 24.57
C PRO A 161 4.17 23.94 23.43
N THR A 162 3.55 24.85 22.69
CA THR A 162 2.92 24.53 21.41
C THR A 162 4.08 24.12 20.50
N GLN A 163 4.39 22.83 20.48
CA GLN A 163 5.35 22.29 19.51
C GLN A 163 4.78 22.61 18.13
N SER A 164 5.47 23.49 17.42
CA SER A 164 5.05 23.98 16.11
C SER A 164 5.26 22.84 15.10
N SER A 165 4.20 22.11 14.78
CA SER A 165 4.25 21.10 13.72
C SER A 165 4.49 21.75 12.36
N LYS A 166 5.22 21.06 11.48
CA LYS A 166 5.49 21.51 10.11
C LYS A 166 4.40 20.98 9.19
N SER A 167 3.57 21.88 8.66
CA SER A 167 2.54 21.51 7.68
C SER A 167 3.16 21.17 6.34
N VAL A 168 2.75 20.04 5.77
CA VAL A 168 3.14 19.55 4.44
C VAL A 168 1.88 19.18 3.68
N PHE A 169 1.81 19.47 2.38
CA PHE A 169 0.67 19.11 1.55
C PHE A 169 0.91 17.78 0.85
N PHE A 170 -0.16 17.01 0.65
CA PHE A 170 -0.10 15.84 -0.23
C PHE A 170 0.25 16.23 -1.67
N PRO A 171 0.84 15.31 -2.46
CA PRO A 171 1.05 15.51 -3.88
C PRO A 171 -0.25 15.87 -4.62
N PRO A 172 -0.16 16.57 -5.77
CA PRO A 172 -1.32 16.79 -6.62
C PRO A 172 -1.99 15.47 -7.01
N ILE A 173 -3.32 15.49 -7.02
CA ILE A 173 -4.17 14.39 -7.45
C ILE A 173 -5.10 14.88 -8.56
N SER A 174 -5.55 13.96 -9.41
CA SER A 174 -6.56 14.23 -10.42
C SER A 174 -7.83 14.77 -9.76
N LYS A 175 -8.46 15.77 -10.39
CA LYS A 175 -9.71 16.38 -9.89
C LYS A 175 -10.91 15.46 -10.03
N ASP A 176 -10.86 14.54 -10.98
CA ASP A 176 -11.97 13.65 -11.25
C ASP A 176 -11.91 12.46 -10.28
N PRO A 177 -13.01 12.16 -9.58
CA PRO A 177 -13.04 11.01 -8.69
C PRO A 177 -12.98 9.72 -9.49
N THR A 178 -12.36 8.67 -8.92
CA THR A 178 -12.32 7.36 -9.57
C THR A 178 -13.74 6.79 -9.62
N PRO A 179 -14.33 6.56 -10.82
CA PRO A 179 -15.73 6.16 -10.94
C PRO A 179 -15.94 4.73 -10.45
N LYS A 180 -17.17 4.44 -10.03
CA LYS A 180 -17.57 3.09 -9.64
C LYS A 180 -17.41 2.10 -10.81
N SER A 181 -16.67 1.03 -10.58
CA SER A 181 -16.53 -0.08 -11.52
C SER A 181 -17.89 -0.76 -11.79
N PRO A 182 -18.07 -1.38 -12.98
CA PRO A 182 -19.27 -2.14 -13.28
C PRO A 182 -19.56 -3.21 -12.22
N THR A 183 -20.83 -3.39 -11.85
CA THR A 183 -21.26 -4.38 -10.85
C THR A 183 -20.77 -5.78 -11.19
N GLU A 184 -20.71 -6.14 -12.46
CA GLU A 184 -20.20 -7.42 -12.93
C GLU A 184 -18.73 -7.64 -12.54
N ASN A 185 -17.88 -6.61 -12.67
CA ASN A 185 -16.47 -6.69 -12.29
C ASN A 185 -16.32 -6.79 -10.77
N ILE A 186 -17.12 -6.02 -10.01
CA ILE A 186 -17.14 -6.08 -8.54
C ILE A 186 -17.49 -7.50 -8.07
N VAL A 187 -18.56 -8.08 -8.61
CA VAL A 187 -19.00 -9.44 -8.27
C VAL A 187 -17.96 -10.50 -8.66
N ARG A 188 -17.34 -10.36 -9.84
CA ARG A 188 -16.28 -11.28 -10.27
C ARG A 188 -15.08 -11.22 -9.32
N ILE A 189 -14.58 -10.03 -9.00
CA ILE A 189 -13.44 -9.88 -8.08
C ILE A 189 -13.81 -10.37 -6.68
N GLN A 190 -15.03 -10.12 -6.20
CA GLN A 190 -15.51 -10.70 -4.96
C GLN A 190 -15.39 -12.24 -4.97
N HIS A 191 -15.92 -12.91 -5.99
CA HIS A 191 -15.83 -14.37 -6.09
C HIS A 191 -14.38 -14.88 -6.17
N ILE A 192 -13.47 -14.13 -6.81
CA ILE A 192 -12.04 -14.45 -6.86
C ILE A 192 -11.44 -14.39 -5.45
N ILE A 193 -11.70 -13.30 -4.71
CA ILE A 193 -11.20 -13.15 -3.33
C ILE A 193 -11.75 -14.26 -2.42
N GLU A 194 -13.03 -14.60 -2.60
CA GLU A 194 -13.68 -15.69 -1.86
C GLU A 194 -13.10 -17.07 -2.20
N SER A 195 -12.79 -17.34 -3.46
CA SER A 195 -12.21 -18.64 -3.85
C SER A 195 -10.80 -18.85 -3.31
N VAL A 196 -10.04 -17.77 -3.10
CA VAL A 196 -8.67 -17.83 -2.53
C VAL A 196 -8.59 -17.51 -1.05
N GLN A 197 -9.75 -17.46 -0.37
CA GLN A 197 -9.87 -17.08 1.03
C GLN A 197 -8.88 -17.81 1.95
N SER A 198 -8.69 -19.11 1.77
CA SER A 198 -7.75 -19.89 2.59
C SER A 198 -6.32 -19.38 2.43
N ALA A 199 -5.86 -19.22 1.18
CA ALA A 199 -4.52 -18.73 0.88
C ALA A 199 -4.30 -17.30 1.41
N LEU A 200 -5.30 -16.42 1.28
CA LEU A 200 -5.22 -15.08 1.86
C LEU A 200 -5.01 -15.13 3.37
N ARG A 201 -5.73 -16.00 4.09
CA ARG A 201 -5.61 -16.13 5.54
C ARG A 201 -4.29 -16.76 6.00
N SER A 202 -3.79 -17.78 5.30
CA SER A 202 -2.67 -18.59 5.77
C SER A 202 -1.32 -18.24 5.15
N GLU A 203 -1.30 -17.49 4.03
CA GLU A 203 -0.06 -17.21 3.29
C GLU A 203 0.18 -15.72 3.04
N ILE A 204 -0.88 -14.89 3.00
CA ILE A 204 -0.78 -13.46 2.63
C ILE A 204 -0.93 -12.56 3.86
N PHE A 205 -2.02 -12.72 4.62
CA PHE A 205 -2.30 -11.94 5.84
C PHE A 205 -1.62 -12.56 7.06
N VAL A 206 -0.32 -12.74 6.94
CA VAL A 206 0.57 -13.37 7.91
C VAL A 206 1.79 -12.50 8.15
N PHE A 207 2.38 -12.61 9.33
CA PHE A 207 3.64 -11.94 9.67
C PHE A 207 4.63 -12.97 10.22
N MET A 208 5.92 -12.65 10.12
CA MET A 208 6.98 -13.52 10.61
C MET A 208 7.33 -13.13 12.04
N THR A 209 7.32 -14.10 12.94
CA THR A 209 7.76 -13.90 14.32
C THR A 209 9.29 -13.91 14.41
N ARG A 210 9.83 -13.53 15.58
CA ARG A 210 11.28 -13.63 15.86
C ARG A 210 11.83 -15.07 15.76
N GLY A 211 10.97 -16.07 15.89
CA GLY A 211 11.33 -17.48 15.73
C GLY A 211 11.23 -17.98 14.28
N GLU A 212 11.09 -17.07 13.31
CA GLU A 212 10.91 -17.37 11.88
C GLU A 212 9.62 -18.15 11.56
N GLU A 213 8.71 -18.24 12.52
CA GLU A 213 7.39 -18.84 12.31
C GLU A 213 6.45 -17.82 11.66
N LEU A 214 5.79 -18.24 10.58
CA LEU A 214 4.72 -17.51 9.92
C LEU A 214 3.43 -17.65 10.73
N VAL A 215 2.93 -16.53 11.25
CA VAL A 215 1.73 -16.48 12.09
C VAL A 215 0.66 -15.60 11.42
N LYS A 216 -0.59 -16.03 11.51
CA LYS A 216 -1.75 -15.26 11.02
C LYS A 216 -1.85 -13.92 11.75
N SER A 217 -2.06 -12.85 10.98
CA SER A 217 -2.36 -11.53 11.55
C SER A 217 -3.68 -11.55 12.32
N SER A 218 -3.64 -11.05 13.55
CA SER A 218 -4.81 -10.78 14.38
C SER A 218 -5.42 -9.41 14.07
N LEU A 219 -4.61 -8.47 13.56
CA LEU A 219 -5.05 -7.12 13.24
C LEU A 219 -5.61 -6.99 11.82
N TYR A 220 -5.00 -7.66 10.85
CA TYR A 220 -5.31 -7.55 9.43
C TYR A 220 -5.93 -8.84 8.94
N THR A 221 -7.23 -8.99 9.19
CA THR A 221 -7.95 -10.23 8.90
C THR A 221 -8.56 -10.22 7.50
N TYR A 222 -8.83 -11.41 6.96
CA TYR A 222 -9.52 -11.59 5.69
C TYR A 222 -10.93 -10.95 5.71
N GLU A 223 -11.65 -11.12 6.81
CA GLU A 223 -13.01 -10.64 6.98
C GLU A 223 -13.05 -9.10 6.95
N GLY A 224 -12.09 -8.47 7.63
CA GLY A 224 -11.91 -7.02 7.58
C GLY A 224 -11.55 -6.52 6.19
N PHE A 225 -10.63 -7.23 5.51
CA PHE A 225 -10.21 -6.89 4.15
C PHE A 225 -11.37 -6.97 3.16
N LEU A 226 -12.09 -8.09 3.11
CA LEU A 226 -13.21 -8.29 2.20
C LEU A 226 -14.31 -7.25 2.46
N SER A 227 -14.61 -6.97 3.72
CA SER A 227 -15.60 -5.95 4.09
C SER A 227 -15.21 -4.56 3.60
N ALA A 228 -13.93 -4.17 3.77
CA ALA A 228 -13.43 -2.89 3.28
C ALA A 228 -13.38 -2.81 1.74
N LEU A 229 -12.97 -3.89 1.08
CA LEU A 229 -12.98 -4.03 -0.37
C LEU A 229 -14.38 -3.81 -0.92
N LEU A 230 -15.38 -4.52 -0.38
CA LEU A 230 -16.77 -4.38 -0.81
C LEU A 230 -17.34 -3.00 -0.47
N PHE A 231 -16.96 -2.40 0.65
CA PHE A 231 -17.34 -1.04 0.99
C PHE A 231 -16.85 -0.03 -0.07
N TYR A 232 -15.56 -0.04 -0.39
CA TYR A 232 -14.98 0.88 -1.37
C TYR A 232 -15.38 0.59 -2.83
N SER A 233 -15.78 -0.65 -3.12
CA SER A 233 -16.25 -1.02 -4.46
C SER A 233 -17.73 -0.67 -4.67
N ASN A 234 -18.56 -0.81 -3.64
CA ASN A 234 -20.02 -0.61 -3.76
C ASN A 234 -20.49 0.76 -3.32
N THR A 235 -19.91 1.30 -2.24
CA THR A 235 -20.34 2.53 -1.58
C THR A 235 -19.38 3.67 -1.91
N GLY A 236 -18.07 3.42 -1.78
CA GLY A 236 -17.05 4.45 -1.92
C GLY A 236 -17.14 5.51 -0.81
N VAL A 237 -16.32 6.56 -0.94
CA VAL A 237 -16.37 7.76 -0.09
C VAL A 237 -16.22 8.99 -0.98
N ASN A 238 -17.16 9.95 -0.86
CA ASN A 238 -17.19 11.15 -1.72
C ASN A 238 -17.12 10.83 -3.22
N ASP A 239 -17.95 9.88 -3.67
CA ASP A 239 -17.98 9.37 -5.05
C ASP A 239 -16.65 8.78 -5.57
N ASN A 240 -15.68 8.52 -4.68
CA ASN A 240 -14.45 7.81 -5.01
C ASN A 240 -14.56 6.33 -4.67
N TYR A 241 -14.21 5.47 -5.63
CA TYR A 241 -14.30 4.03 -5.53
C TYR A 241 -12.94 3.37 -5.75
N LEU A 242 -12.75 2.17 -5.19
CA LEU A 242 -11.61 1.34 -5.56
C LEU A 242 -11.80 0.86 -7.01
N TYR A 243 -10.77 1.07 -7.84
CA TYR A 243 -10.84 0.70 -9.24
C TYR A 243 -10.71 -0.82 -9.41
N LEU A 244 -11.78 -1.45 -9.90
CA LEU A 244 -11.91 -2.89 -10.11
C LEU A 244 -12.12 -3.23 -11.60
N GLY A 245 -11.61 -2.39 -12.50
CA GLY A 245 -11.85 -2.50 -13.95
C GLY A 245 -12.93 -1.55 -14.45
N GLY A 246 -12.80 -1.12 -15.71
CA GLY A 246 -13.67 -0.17 -16.40
C GLY A 246 -14.86 -0.81 -17.10
N LYS A 247 -15.64 0.04 -17.79
CA LYS A 247 -16.74 -0.39 -18.66
C LYS A 247 -16.17 -0.97 -19.95
N GLN A 248 -16.67 -2.14 -20.31
CA GLN A 248 -16.30 -2.82 -21.55
C GLN A 248 -16.69 -2.00 -22.79
N ILE A 249 -15.81 -1.99 -23.79
CA ILE A 249 -16.09 -1.43 -25.12
C ILE A 249 -16.31 -2.56 -26.15
N ALA A 250 -15.83 -3.79 -25.87
CA ALA A 250 -16.01 -4.98 -26.71
C ALA A 250 -15.95 -6.30 -25.89
N THR A 251 -16.54 -7.38 -26.42
CA THR A 251 -16.68 -8.71 -25.77
C THR A 251 -15.38 -9.49 -25.57
N GLU A 252 -14.30 -9.15 -26.27
CA GLU A 252 -12.97 -9.78 -26.06
C GLU A 252 -12.18 -9.10 -24.93
N GLN A 253 -12.60 -7.91 -24.47
CA GLN A 253 -11.95 -7.13 -23.40
C GLN A 253 -12.43 -7.49 -21.98
N ILE A 254 -13.39 -8.40 -21.84
CA ILE A 254 -14.04 -8.67 -20.54
C ILE A 254 -13.04 -9.21 -19.52
N ASN A 255 -12.17 -10.13 -19.94
CA ASN A 255 -11.18 -10.71 -19.04
C ASN A 255 -10.11 -9.68 -18.67
N LEU A 256 -9.74 -8.82 -19.61
CA LEU A 256 -8.71 -7.79 -19.44
C LEU A 256 -9.12 -6.71 -18.41
N GLU A 257 -10.38 -6.29 -18.38
CA GLU A 257 -10.84 -5.30 -17.40
C GLU A 257 -10.81 -5.85 -15.97
N VAL A 258 -11.20 -7.11 -15.78
CA VAL A 258 -11.15 -7.78 -14.47
C VAL A 258 -9.69 -7.96 -14.04
N GLU A 259 -8.82 -8.27 -14.99
CA GLU A 259 -7.38 -8.37 -14.85
C GLU A 259 -6.73 -7.06 -14.35
N PHE A 260 -7.13 -5.89 -14.88
CA PHE A 260 -6.72 -4.60 -14.32
C PHE A 260 -7.16 -4.44 -12.85
N GLY A 261 -8.39 -4.84 -12.53
CA GLY A 261 -8.89 -4.81 -11.16
C GLY A 261 -8.14 -5.75 -10.21
N ILE A 262 -7.79 -6.95 -10.67
CA ILE A 262 -6.97 -7.91 -9.91
C ILE A 262 -5.58 -7.32 -9.62
N ALA A 263 -4.94 -6.73 -10.63
CA ALA A 263 -3.62 -6.11 -10.49
C ALA A 263 -3.65 -4.95 -9.46
N ASN A 264 -4.66 -4.08 -9.52
CA ASN A 264 -4.80 -2.99 -8.56
C ASN A 264 -4.99 -3.49 -7.11
N VAL A 265 -5.84 -4.51 -6.91
CA VAL A 265 -6.02 -5.15 -5.60
C VAL A 265 -4.71 -5.78 -5.11
N ALA A 266 -3.96 -6.43 -6.01
CA ALA A 266 -2.67 -7.03 -5.66
C ALA A 266 -1.62 -5.99 -5.26
N LEU A 267 -1.53 -4.85 -5.96
CA LEU A 267 -0.64 -3.74 -5.59
C LEU A 267 -0.97 -3.21 -4.19
N PHE A 268 -2.25 -2.98 -3.89
CA PHE A 268 -2.70 -2.55 -2.58
C PHE A 268 -2.33 -3.56 -1.48
N ILE A 269 -2.65 -4.85 -1.67
CA ILE A 269 -2.33 -5.89 -0.70
C ILE A 269 -0.81 -6.01 -0.50
N ALA A 270 -0.01 -5.95 -1.58
CA ALA A 270 1.43 -6.03 -1.52
C ALA A 270 2.04 -4.89 -0.70
N LYS A 271 1.51 -3.68 -0.86
CA LYS A 271 1.88 -2.51 -0.06
C LYS A 271 1.57 -2.76 1.42
N MET A 272 0.37 -3.27 1.71
CA MET A 272 -0.04 -3.59 3.08
C MET A 272 0.81 -4.68 3.72
N MET A 273 1.16 -5.74 2.98
CA MET A 273 2.03 -6.83 3.43
C MET A 273 3.39 -6.29 3.90
N ALA A 274 3.97 -5.40 3.09
CA ALA A 274 5.26 -4.80 3.36
C ALA A 274 5.16 -3.81 4.54
N ASP A 275 4.25 -2.84 4.44
CA ASP A 275 4.28 -1.66 5.30
C ASP A 275 3.66 -1.88 6.67
N THR A 276 2.67 -2.77 6.80
CA THR A 276 1.83 -2.82 8.01
C THR A 276 1.71 -4.21 8.60
N ILE A 277 1.32 -5.20 7.79
CA ILE A 277 1.06 -6.56 8.24
C ILE A 277 2.34 -7.20 8.78
N ALA A 278 3.49 -7.02 8.10
CA ALA A 278 4.78 -7.55 8.53
C ALA A 278 5.17 -7.19 9.97
N TYR A 279 4.64 -6.08 10.50
CA TYR A 279 4.95 -5.58 11.84
C TYR A 279 3.85 -5.83 12.86
N GLU A 280 2.68 -6.33 12.45
CA GLU A 280 1.50 -6.53 13.29
C GLU A 280 1.18 -5.28 14.13
N ARG A 281 1.17 -4.11 13.48
CA ARG A 281 0.95 -2.81 14.13
C ARG A 281 -0.18 -2.04 13.48
N CYS A 282 -0.90 -1.27 14.29
CA CYS A 282 -1.93 -0.35 13.84
C CYS A 282 -1.62 1.05 14.38
N THR A 283 -1.31 1.96 13.46
CA THR A 283 -1.11 3.39 13.73
C THR A 283 -1.93 4.16 12.69
N PRO A 284 -3.07 4.76 13.04
CA PRO A 284 -3.96 5.37 12.06
C PRO A 284 -3.30 6.44 11.21
N ASP A 285 -2.42 7.25 11.79
CA ASP A 285 -1.65 8.25 11.04
C ASP A 285 -0.79 7.61 9.95
N LEU A 286 -0.01 6.57 10.29
CA LEU A 286 0.85 5.89 9.32
C LEU A 286 0.01 5.19 8.23
N LEU A 287 -1.10 4.55 8.62
CA LEU A 287 -2.05 3.93 7.67
C LEU A 287 -2.65 4.97 6.71
N ALA A 288 -3.11 6.10 7.25
CA ALA A 288 -3.69 7.21 6.50
C ALA A 288 -2.66 7.92 5.62
N CYS A 289 -1.37 7.73 5.88
CA CYS A 289 -0.25 8.25 5.10
C CYS A 289 0.38 7.25 4.13
N GLY A 290 -0.09 5.99 4.09
CA GLY A 290 0.60 4.94 3.36
C GLY A 290 2.07 4.80 3.76
N LEU A 291 2.39 5.04 5.03
CA LEU A 291 3.72 4.88 5.60
C LEU A 291 3.83 3.52 6.30
N ALA A 292 5.05 2.99 6.32
CA ALA A 292 5.35 1.78 7.06
C ALA A 292 5.06 1.96 8.57
N ALA A 293 4.59 0.92 9.24
CA ALA A 293 4.18 0.95 10.64
C ALA A 293 5.34 1.15 11.63
N LEU A 294 6.58 1.05 11.15
CA LEU A 294 7.80 1.39 11.90
C LEU A 294 8.38 2.74 11.52
N ASP A 295 7.75 3.49 10.62
CA ASP A 295 8.24 4.80 10.21
C ASP A 295 8.11 5.79 11.39
N THR A 296 9.23 6.45 11.72
CA THR A 296 9.34 7.40 12.84
C THR A 296 9.28 8.85 12.38
N THR A 297 8.88 9.11 11.13
CA THR A 297 8.86 10.46 10.55
C THR A 297 8.04 11.43 11.38
N PHE A 298 6.88 11.01 11.91
CA PHE A 298 6.07 11.90 12.74
C PHE A 298 6.71 12.23 14.10
N GLU A 299 7.40 11.27 14.70
CA GLU A 299 8.10 11.47 15.98
C GLU A 299 9.31 12.40 15.80
N THR A 300 10.02 12.27 14.68
CA THR A 300 11.29 12.97 14.44
C THR A 300 11.12 14.34 13.80
N GLN A 301 10.20 14.47 12.85
CA GLN A 301 10.06 15.67 12.01
C GLN A 301 8.82 16.50 12.34
N GLN A 302 7.93 16.01 13.22
CA GLN A 302 6.70 16.68 13.61
C GLN A 302 5.86 17.16 12.42
N LEU A 303 5.77 16.32 11.38
CA LEU A 303 5.03 16.66 10.16
C LEU A 303 3.53 16.50 10.34
N ARG A 304 2.77 17.42 9.75
CA ARG A 304 1.32 17.35 9.66
C ARG A 304 0.90 17.44 8.19
N PHE A 305 0.29 16.38 7.66
CA PHE A 305 -0.13 16.33 6.27
C PHE A 305 -1.53 16.92 6.09
N MET A 306 -1.55 18.04 5.37
CA MET A 306 -2.74 18.82 4.99
C MET A 306 -3.25 18.42 3.62
N CYS A 307 -4.56 18.55 3.39
CA CYS A 307 -5.20 18.16 2.16
C CYS A 307 -4.65 18.94 0.97
N PRO A 308 -4.56 18.35 -0.23
CA PRO A 308 -4.10 19.09 -1.40
C PRO A 308 -4.98 20.33 -1.60
N PRO A 309 -4.39 21.53 -1.72
CA PRO A 309 -5.17 22.75 -1.89
C PRO A 309 -5.94 22.69 -3.20
N SER A 310 -7.15 23.26 -3.23
CA SER A 310 -8.01 23.25 -4.43
C SER A 310 -8.44 21.84 -4.91
N SER A 311 -8.30 20.81 -4.07
CA SER A 311 -8.91 19.50 -4.30
C SER A 311 -10.31 19.44 -3.69
N ASP A 312 -11.05 18.36 -3.98
CA ASP A 312 -12.31 18.03 -3.32
C ASP A 312 -12.15 17.70 -1.83
N MET A 313 -10.92 17.58 -1.33
CA MET A 313 -10.59 17.32 0.07
C MET A 313 -10.13 18.58 0.83
N ASP A 314 -10.01 19.73 0.17
CA ASP A 314 -9.49 20.96 0.78
C ASP A 314 -10.29 21.37 2.02
N GLY A 315 -9.60 21.69 3.12
CA GLY A 315 -10.21 22.07 4.39
C GLY A 315 -10.93 20.93 5.13
N MET A 316 -10.60 19.68 4.83
CA MET A 316 -11.14 18.50 5.54
C MET A 316 -10.17 17.92 6.57
N GLU A 317 -9.10 18.61 6.93
CA GLU A 317 -8.15 18.12 7.93
C GLU A 317 -8.76 18.07 9.33
N CYS A 318 -8.36 17.09 10.14
CA CYS A 318 -8.67 17.06 11.57
C CYS A 318 -8.21 18.36 12.26
N GLU A 319 -9.11 19.10 12.90
CA GLU A 319 -8.80 20.41 13.50
C GLU A 319 -7.83 20.33 14.70
N GLU A 320 -7.82 19.20 15.43
CA GLU A 320 -6.96 19.03 16.60
C GLU A 320 -5.48 18.88 16.20
N GLY A 321 -4.62 19.70 16.80
CA GLY A 321 -3.22 19.96 16.42
C GLY A 321 -2.24 18.80 16.64
N GLY A 322 -2.43 17.70 15.93
CA GLY A 322 -1.52 16.54 15.89
C GLY A 322 -0.55 16.54 14.70
N VAL A 323 0.48 15.70 14.82
CA VAL A 323 1.34 15.24 13.70
C VAL A 323 0.63 14.06 13.02
N GLY A 324 0.95 13.77 11.75
CA GLY A 324 0.32 12.65 11.02
C GLY A 324 -0.50 13.06 9.80
N CYS A 325 -1.38 12.16 9.34
CA CYS A 325 -2.23 12.38 8.17
C CYS A 325 -3.60 12.96 8.51
N ALA A 326 -3.57 14.21 8.98
CA ALA A 326 -4.76 14.96 9.35
C ALA A 326 -5.80 15.03 8.22
N CYS A 327 -5.36 15.12 6.95
CA CYS A 327 -6.29 15.13 5.82
C CYS A 327 -7.12 13.86 5.69
N ILE A 328 -6.50 12.68 5.57
CA ILE A 328 -7.22 11.44 5.26
C ILE A 328 -8.13 11.03 6.41
N LEU A 329 -7.68 11.20 7.66
CA LEU A 329 -8.51 10.95 8.83
C LEU A 329 -9.69 11.93 8.91
N GLY A 330 -9.46 13.21 8.61
CA GLY A 330 -10.51 14.22 8.62
C GLY A 330 -11.50 14.06 7.47
N PHE A 331 -11.05 13.66 6.29
CA PHE A 331 -11.89 13.25 5.16
C PHE A 331 -12.83 12.10 5.56
N LEU A 332 -12.33 11.07 6.23
CA LEU A 332 -13.17 9.99 6.73
C LEU A 332 -14.15 10.48 7.81
N ASN A 333 -13.69 11.34 8.72
CA ASN A 333 -14.53 11.91 9.76
C ASN A 333 -15.71 12.70 9.17
N ARG A 334 -15.44 13.50 8.12
CA ARG A 334 -16.41 14.33 7.41
C ARG A 334 -17.43 13.53 6.61
N HIS A 335 -17.01 12.49 5.90
CA HIS A 335 -17.89 11.80 4.98
C HIS A 335 -18.63 10.61 5.59
N ILE A 336 -17.98 9.84 6.46
CA ILE A 336 -18.55 8.59 6.98
C ILE A 336 -18.55 8.50 8.52
N GLY A 337 -17.83 9.39 9.20
CA GLY A 337 -17.70 9.43 10.65
C GLY A 337 -18.71 10.33 11.36
N THR A 338 -18.22 11.15 12.30
CA THR A 338 -19.06 12.02 13.15
C THR A 338 -19.73 13.19 12.42
N GLU A 339 -19.14 13.66 11.33
CA GLU A 339 -19.65 14.79 10.52
C GLU A 339 -20.45 14.31 9.30
N GLY A 340 -20.50 13.00 9.06
CA GLY A 340 -21.21 12.40 7.94
C GLY A 340 -22.72 12.68 8.01
N LEU A 341 -23.27 13.29 6.95
CA LEU A 341 -24.70 13.61 6.86
C LEU A 341 -25.59 12.37 6.66
N ALA A 342 -25.03 11.26 6.21
CA ALA A 342 -25.76 10.03 5.95
C ALA A 342 -25.65 9.08 7.16
N ALA A 343 -26.80 8.68 7.71
CA ALA A 343 -26.86 7.61 8.68
C ALA A 343 -26.35 6.30 8.02
N GLY A 344 -25.14 5.90 8.38
CA GLY A 344 -24.46 4.71 7.85
C GLY A 344 -23.78 3.92 8.96
N LYS A 345 -23.19 2.77 8.59
CA LYS A 345 -22.52 1.85 9.52
C LYS A 345 -21.46 2.53 10.41
N TYR A 346 -20.79 3.55 9.91
CA TYR A 346 -19.70 4.26 10.60
C TYR A 346 -20.12 5.61 11.18
N SER A 347 -21.42 5.94 11.11
CA SER A 347 -21.96 7.20 11.62
C SER A 347 -21.61 7.36 13.10
N GLY A 348 -21.03 8.51 13.45
CA GLY A 348 -20.60 8.80 14.82
C GLY A 348 -19.20 8.27 15.19
N LEU A 349 -18.52 7.56 14.29
CA LEU A 349 -17.13 7.16 14.50
C LEU A 349 -16.19 8.38 14.41
N LYS A 350 -15.31 8.54 15.40
CA LYS A 350 -14.32 9.61 15.45
C LYS A 350 -13.00 9.15 14.84
N PHE A 351 -12.77 9.44 13.56
CA PHE A 351 -11.51 9.12 12.89
C PHE A 351 -10.36 10.04 13.34
N CYS A 352 -10.67 11.29 13.67
CA CYS A 352 -9.72 12.29 14.16
C CYS A 352 -9.34 12.15 15.65
N SER A 353 -9.76 11.08 16.33
CA SER A 353 -9.51 10.92 17.76
C SER A 353 -8.03 10.64 18.02
N SER A 354 -7.37 11.46 18.85
CA SER A 354 -5.95 11.30 19.20
C SER A 354 -5.63 10.01 19.96
N ASP A 355 -6.63 9.34 20.53
CA ASP A 355 -6.45 8.07 21.24
C ASP A 355 -6.40 6.86 20.29
N HIS A 356 -6.70 7.05 19.00
CA HIS A 356 -6.65 6.05 17.93
C HIS A 356 -7.47 4.79 18.19
N GLN A 357 -8.29 4.76 19.26
CA GLN A 357 -9.00 3.57 19.72
C GLN A 357 -10.12 3.19 18.74
N SER A 358 -10.74 4.18 18.11
CA SER A 358 -11.83 4.00 17.16
C SER A 358 -11.44 3.18 15.93
N ILE A 359 -10.15 3.14 15.56
CA ILE A 359 -9.63 2.40 14.41
C ILE A 359 -8.83 1.18 14.86
N CYS A 360 -8.00 1.31 15.90
CA CYS A 360 -7.06 0.26 16.29
C CYS A 360 -7.52 -0.63 17.44
N ASN A 361 -8.46 -0.21 18.29
CA ASN A 361 -8.91 -0.98 19.46
C ASN A 361 -10.26 -1.69 19.25
N GLN A 362 -10.72 -1.74 18.01
CA GLN A 362 -11.94 -2.45 17.64
C GLN A 362 -11.69 -3.96 17.58
N SER A 363 -12.70 -4.73 18.02
CA SER A 363 -12.57 -6.19 18.11
C SER A 363 -12.49 -6.83 16.72
N ILE A 364 -11.99 -8.06 16.62
CA ILE A 364 -11.96 -8.78 15.34
C ILE A 364 -13.36 -8.92 14.72
N ASN A 365 -14.38 -9.03 15.57
CA ASN A 365 -15.78 -9.27 15.17
C ASN A 365 -16.56 -7.97 14.89
N GLU A 366 -16.04 -6.82 15.30
CA GLU A 366 -16.67 -5.51 15.15
C GLU A 366 -15.57 -4.49 14.85
N GLY A 367 -15.48 -4.02 13.60
CA GLY A 367 -14.58 -2.94 13.19
C GLY A 367 -13.22 -3.35 12.65
N SER A 368 -12.97 -4.64 12.40
CA SER A 368 -11.71 -5.12 11.78
C SER A 368 -11.47 -4.55 10.38
N GLU A 369 -12.53 -4.13 9.69
CA GLU A 369 -12.48 -3.44 8.40
C GLU A 369 -11.99 -1.99 8.50
N LEU A 370 -12.00 -1.34 9.66
CA LEU A 370 -11.69 0.09 9.77
C LEU A 370 -10.22 0.40 9.48
N ARG A 371 -9.32 -0.50 9.84
CA ARG A 371 -7.89 -0.41 9.49
C ARG A 371 -7.70 -0.46 7.98
N TRP A 372 -8.40 -1.38 7.34
CA TRP A 372 -8.40 -1.53 5.89
C TRP A 372 -9.06 -0.35 5.18
N ILE A 373 -10.18 0.17 5.70
CA ILE A 373 -10.83 1.37 5.18
C ILE A 373 -9.88 2.55 5.26
N THR A 374 -9.20 2.74 6.39
CA THR A 374 -8.23 3.85 6.55
C THR A 374 -7.12 3.76 5.50
N ALA A 375 -6.49 2.59 5.34
CA ALA A 375 -5.46 2.38 4.32
C ALA A 375 -5.98 2.48 2.88
N MET A 376 -7.17 1.93 2.59
CA MET A 376 -7.81 2.03 1.28
C MET A 376 -8.21 3.46 0.96
N THR A 377 -8.52 4.30 1.95
CA THR A 377 -8.81 5.72 1.73
C THR A 377 -7.58 6.43 1.19
N HIS A 378 -6.41 6.20 1.79
CA HIS A 378 -5.14 6.69 1.26
C HIS A 378 -4.93 6.18 -0.17
N TRP A 379 -5.12 4.89 -0.41
CA TRP A 379 -4.95 4.30 -1.74
C TRP A 379 -5.89 4.92 -2.79
N VAL A 380 -7.18 4.97 -2.51
CA VAL A 380 -8.22 5.45 -3.43
C VAL A 380 -8.12 6.95 -3.68
N SER A 381 -7.92 7.74 -2.63
CA SER A 381 -7.93 9.20 -2.74
C SER A 381 -6.61 9.78 -3.23
N LEU A 382 -5.49 9.08 -3.06
CA LEU A 382 -4.16 9.63 -3.34
C LEU A 382 -3.35 8.81 -4.34
N VAL A 383 -3.31 7.48 -4.19
CA VAL A 383 -2.50 6.61 -5.06
C VAL A 383 -3.18 6.42 -6.41
N GLN A 384 -4.44 5.98 -6.43
CA GLN A 384 -5.18 5.74 -7.67
C GLN A 384 -5.49 7.01 -8.46
N ARG A 385 -5.61 8.14 -7.75
CA ARG A 385 -5.83 9.47 -8.33
C ARG A 385 -4.51 10.20 -8.61
N HIS A 386 -3.37 9.56 -8.40
CA HIS A 386 -2.10 10.17 -8.73
C HIS A 386 -2.03 10.49 -10.22
N GLU A 387 -1.60 11.71 -10.53
CA GLU A 387 -1.46 12.22 -11.88
C GLU A 387 -0.10 12.92 -12.01
N GLU A 388 0.74 12.40 -12.90
CA GLU A 388 2.03 13.01 -13.21
C GLU A 388 2.13 13.25 -14.72
N SER A 389 2.43 14.48 -15.12
CA SER A 389 2.61 14.86 -16.53
C SER A 389 1.41 14.52 -17.45
N GLY A 390 0.20 14.48 -16.89
CA GLY A 390 -1.04 14.18 -17.61
C GLY A 390 -1.32 12.68 -17.81
N LEU A 391 -0.50 11.79 -17.26
CA LEU A 391 -0.79 10.37 -17.15
C LEU A 391 -1.32 10.08 -15.75
N THR A 392 -2.44 9.35 -15.68
CA THR A 392 -2.99 8.91 -14.41
C THR A 392 -2.42 7.55 -14.02
N PHE A 393 -2.42 7.24 -12.72
CA PHE A 393 -2.07 5.91 -12.22
C PHE A 393 -2.86 4.79 -12.91
N ILE A 394 -4.14 5.03 -13.25
CA ILE A 394 -4.99 4.04 -13.93
C ILE A 394 -4.50 3.77 -15.36
N ASP A 395 -4.06 4.80 -16.08
CA ASP A 395 -3.47 4.64 -17.41
C ASP A 395 -2.16 3.84 -17.35
N GLU A 396 -1.31 4.12 -16.35
CA GLU A 396 -0.08 3.38 -16.13
C GLU A 396 -0.33 1.92 -15.73
N LEU A 397 -1.33 1.68 -14.87
CA LEU A 397 -1.78 0.34 -14.52
C LEU A 397 -2.23 -0.44 -15.76
N HIS A 398 -2.99 0.18 -16.65
CA HIS A 398 -3.41 -0.44 -17.91
C HIS A 398 -2.21 -0.79 -18.78
N ASN A 399 -1.28 0.15 -18.94
CA ASN A 399 -0.06 -0.08 -19.72
C ASN A 399 0.80 -1.21 -19.15
N PHE A 400 1.00 -1.21 -17.83
CA PHE A 400 1.73 -2.25 -17.11
C PHE A 400 1.11 -3.63 -17.35
N VAL A 401 -0.20 -3.72 -17.18
CA VAL A 401 -0.95 -4.96 -17.33
C VAL A 401 -0.98 -5.44 -18.78
N ASN A 402 -1.25 -4.55 -19.73
CA ASN A 402 -1.20 -4.85 -21.17
C ASN A 402 0.20 -5.27 -21.63
N GLY A 403 1.24 -4.76 -20.98
CA GLY A 403 2.63 -5.15 -21.16
C GLY A 403 3.01 -6.47 -20.48
N GLY A 404 2.04 -7.25 -20.01
CA GLY A 404 2.28 -8.53 -19.34
C GLY A 404 2.88 -8.39 -17.94
N MET A 405 2.72 -7.23 -17.29
CA MET A 405 3.23 -6.93 -15.96
C MET A 405 4.76 -7.04 -15.82
N ALA A 406 5.48 -6.81 -16.92
CA ALA A 406 6.94 -6.90 -16.95
C ALA A 406 7.65 -5.59 -16.58
N ASP A 407 6.92 -4.46 -16.53
CA ASP A 407 7.53 -3.17 -16.21
C ASP A 407 7.80 -3.02 -14.70
N MET A 408 9.04 -3.31 -14.33
CA MET A 408 9.55 -3.16 -12.98
C MET A 408 9.63 -1.71 -12.53
N ALA A 409 9.75 -0.75 -13.46
CA ALA A 409 9.81 0.67 -13.11
C ALA A 409 8.47 1.13 -12.52
N PHE A 410 7.35 0.68 -13.11
CA PHE A 410 6.02 0.90 -12.55
C PHE A 410 5.90 0.33 -11.12
N LEU A 411 6.29 -0.94 -10.89
CA LEU A 411 6.23 -1.52 -9.55
C LEU A 411 7.12 -0.79 -8.53
N HIS A 412 8.31 -0.36 -8.93
CA HIS A 412 9.18 0.43 -8.08
C HIS A 412 8.61 1.82 -7.77
N ALA A 413 7.97 2.46 -8.75
CA ALA A 413 7.27 3.72 -8.55
C ALA A 413 6.15 3.54 -7.53
N VAL A 414 5.29 2.52 -7.68
CA VAL A 414 4.21 2.22 -6.72
C VAL A 414 4.74 1.90 -5.32
N ALA A 415 5.87 1.18 -5.21
CA ALA A 415 6.52 0.91 -3.92
C ALA A 415 6.95 2.20 -3.21
N ASP A 416 7.42 3.18 -3.99
CA ASP A 416 7.87 4.49 -3.52
C ASP A 416 6.73 5.48 -3.27
N ILE A 417 5.54 5.25 -3.83
CA ILE A 417 4.39 6.13 -3.61
C ILE A 417 4.13 6.20 -2.09
N SER A 418 4.37 7.39 -1.57
CA SER A 418 4.20 7.76 -0.19
C SER A 418 3.98 9.27 -0.12
N VAL A 419 3.36 9.73 0.96
CA VAL A 419 3.16 11.16 1.23
C VAL A 419 4.46 11.93 1.38
N LEU A 420 5.54 11.24 1.74
CA LEU A 420 6.88 11.78 1.84
C LEU A 420 7.60 11.65 0.49
N ASN A 421 7.61 12.73 -0.28
CA ASN A 421 8.34 12.81 -1.55
C ASN A 421 9.85 13.04 -1.32
N THR A 422 10.46 12.32 -0.36
CA THR A 422 11.80 12.62 0.15
C THR A 422 12.74 11.41 0.16
N ASN A 423 13.99 11.67 -0.21
CA ASN A 423 15.13 10.76 -0.16
C ASN A 423 15.17 9.91 1.13
N PRO A 424 15.61 8.64 1.03
CA PRO A 424 15.61 7.69 2.13
C PRO A 424 16.72 8.05 3.13
N VAL A 425 16.47 9.00 4.02
CA VAL A 425 17.34 9.18 5.18
C VAL A 425 17.03 8.04 6.15
N SER A 426 17.99 7.12 6.26
CA SER A 426 18.06 6.01 7.23
C SER A 426 16.81 5.11 7.31
N ARG A 427 16.40 4.51 6.19
CA ARG A 427 15.39 3.43 6.16
C ARG A 427 16.06 2.05 6.25
N GLU A 428 16.81 1.77 7.33
CA GLU A 428 17.32 0.40 7.57
C GLU A 428 16.22 -0.59 7.97
N SER A 429 14.99 -0.12 8.23
CA SER A 429 13.87 -0.95 8.71
C SER A 429 12.62 -0.96 7.82
N VAL A 430 12.66 -0.33 6.63
CA VAL A 430 11.52 -0.31 5.69
C VAL A 430 11.66 -1.44 4.68
N PRO A 431 10.58 -2.11 4.28
CA PRO A 431 10.62 -3.17 3.27
C PRO A 431 11.33 -2.67 2.02
N THR A 432 12.20 -3.51 1.45
CA THR A 432 12.88 -3.12 0.22
C THR A 432 11.88 -3.12 -0.94
N LYS A 433 12.20 -2.39 -2.01
CA LYS A 433 11.39 -2.41 -3.25
C LYS A 433 11.22 -3.83 -3.78
N GLU A 434 12.27 -4.64 -3.65
CA GLU A 434 12.30 -6.04 -4.03
C GLU A 434 11.34 -6.87 -3.18
N GLN A 435 11.20 -6.56 -1.88
CA GLN A 435 10.21 -7.20 -1.02
C GLN A 435 8.77 -6.84 -1.46
N PHE A 436 8.51 -5.58 -1.80
CA PHE A 436 7.21 -5.17 -2.34
C PHE A 436 6.89 -5.91 -3.64
N VAL A 437 7.85 -5.97 -4.57
CA VAL A 437 7.72 -6.71 -5.83
C VAL A 437 7.42 -8.19 -5.58
N GLY A 438 8.18 -8.83 -4.69
CA GLY A 438 7.94 -10.24 -4.32
C GLY A 438 6.55 -10.46 -3.73
N ASN A 439 6.09 -9.55 -2.88
CA ASN A 439 4.73 -9.57 -2.33
C ASN A 439 3.67 -9.39 -3.42
N PHE A 440 3.87 -8.46 -4.36
CA PHE A 440 2.97 -8.22 -5.49
C PHE A 440 2.76 -9.50 -6.30
N PHE A 441 3.85 -10.13 -6.75
CA PHE A 441 3.74 -11.36 -7.52
C PHE A 441 3.17 -12.51 -6.71
N LYS A 442 3.51 -12.62 -5.42
CA LYS A 442 2.90 -13.63 -4.52
C LYS A 442 1.38 -13.47 -4.46
N VAL A 443 0.87 -12.25 -4.33
CA VAL A 443 -0.58 -11.97 -4.31
C VAL A 443 -1.20 -12.22 -5.67
N MET A 444 -0.59 -11.72 -6.75
CA MET A 444 -1.05 -11.94 -8.13
C MET A 444 -1.22 -13.41 -8.46
N THR A 445 -0.27 -14.26 -8.07
CA THR A 445 -0.36 -15.72 -8.27
C THR A 445 -1.62 -16.28 -7.61
N LYS A 446 -1.87 -15.94 -6.34
CA LYS A 446 -3.07 -16.42 -5.62
C LYS A 446 -4.35 -15.91 -6.28
N LEU A 447 -4.45 -14.62 -6.59
CA LEU A 447 -5.64 -14.06 -7.24
C LEU A 447 -5.89 -14.65 -8.63
N SER A 448 -4.83 -14.98 -9.38
CA SER A 448 -4.93 -15.61 -10.70
C SER A 448 -5.41 -17.08 -10.61
N GLU A 449 -4.99 -17.82 -9.59
CA GLU A 449 -5.54 -19.14 -9.28
C GLU A 449 -7.05 -19.05 -9.01
N GLY A 450 -7.48 -18.08 -8.20
CA GLY A 450 -8.88 -17.82 -7.91
C GLY A 450 -9.70 -17.44 -9.15
N HIS A 451 -9.11 -16.60 -10.02
CA HIS A 451 -9.69 -16.24 -11.31
C HIS A 451 -9.93 -17.47 -12.19
N SER A 452 -8.94 -18.33 -12.32
CA SER A 452 -9.03 -19.57 -13.12
C SER A 452 -10.10 -20.54 -12.59
N GLN A 453 -10.23 -20.64 -11.27
CA GLN A 453 -11.26 -21.46 -10.62
C GLN A 453 -12.67 -20.89 -10.83
N SER A 454 -12.82 -19.57 -10.77
CA SER A 454 -14.12 -18.90 -10.93
C SER A 454 -14.73 -19.13 -12.33
N HIS A 455 -13.90 -19.27 -13.36
CA HIS A 455 -14.36 -19.59 -14.72
C HIS A 455 -14.74 -21.06 -14.91
N SER A 456 -14.10 -21.97 -14.16
CA SER A 456 -14.36 -23.41 -14.27
C SER A 456 -15.65 -23.85 -13.56
N ALA A 457 -16.20 -23.01 -12.68
CA ALA A 457 -17.41 -23.29 -11.92
C ALA A 457 -18.72 -22.91 -12.63
N ALA A 458 -18.69 -22.57 -13.93
CA ALA A 458 -19.91 -22.34 -14.70
C ALA A 458 -20.77 -23.64 -14.66
N PRO A 459 -22.04 -23.55 -14.22
CA PRO A 459 -22.87 -24.74 -14.11
C PRO A 459 -23.10 -25.31 -15.50
N THR A 460 -22.70 -26.56 -15.71
CA THR A 460 -23.18 -27.37 -16.82
C THR A 460 -24.70 -27.25 -16.84
N PRO A 461 -25.34 -26.77 -17.93
CA PRO A 461 -26.78 -26.81 -18.01
C PRO A 461 -27.17 -28.28 -17.89
N ALA A 462 -27.84 -28.63 -16.79
CA ALA A 462 -28.38 -29.95 -16.60
C ALA A 462 -29.37 -30.21 -17.75
N MET A 463 -28.91 -30.93 -18.77
CA MET A 463 -29.76 -31.53 -19.77
C MET A 463 -30.74 -32.42 -18.99
N GLN A 464 -32.00 -32.00 -18.91
CA GLN A 464 -33.10 -32.84 -18.49
C GLN A 464 -33.17 -34.03 -19.45
N GLN A 465 -32.52 -35.13 -19.08
CA GLN A 465 -32.79 -36.42 -19.68
C GLN A 465 -34.16 -36.89 -19.19
N ILE A 466 -35.16 -36.76 -20.07
CA ILE A 466 -36.39 -37.51 -19.99
C ILE A 466 -36.03 -38.97 -20.29
N ALA A 467 -35.72 -39.73 -19.23
CA ALA A 467 -35.61 -41.17 -19.31
C ALA A 467 -37.00 -41.79 -19.08
N SER A 468 -37.65 -42.15 -20.18
CA SER A 468 -38.83 -43.01 -20.21
C SER A 468 -38.44 -44.41 -19.75
N SER A 469 -38.84 -44.79 -18.54
CA SER A 469 -38.78 -46.18 -18.08
C SER A 469 -40.19 -46.73 -17.91
N ASN A 470 -40.57 -47.57 -18.87
CA ASN A 470 -41.71 -48.47 -18.81
C ASN A 470 -41.46 -49.56 -17.75
N THR A 471 -42.27 -49.61 -16.69
CA THR A 471 -42.39 -50.81 -15.85
C THR A 471 -43.86 -51.05 -15.50
N MET A 472 -44.26 -52.31 -15.70
CA MET A 472 -45.61 -52.85 -15.68
C MET A 472 -46.37 -52.72 -14.34
N LEU A 473 -47.70 -52.60 -14.47
CA LEU A 473 -48.75 -52.78 -13.44
C LEU A 473 -48.74 -54.19 -12.80
N PRO A 474 -49.33 -54.34 -11.60
CA PRO A 474 -50.72 -54.82 -11.47
C PRO A 474 -51.52 -53.92 -10.50
N SER A 475 -52.62 -53.26 -10.89
CA SER A 475 -54.00 -53.74 -11.11
C SER A 475 -54.65 -54.42 -9.90
N VAL A 476 -55.28 -53.64 -9.01
CA VAL A 476 -56.46 -54.06 -8.22
C VAL A 476 -57.43 -52.87 -8.02
N ALA A 477 -58.61 -53.04 -8.63
CA ALA A 477 -59.96 -52.58 -8.31
C ALA A 477 -60.28 -51.16 -7.76
N VAL A 478 -61.04 -50.43 -8.58
CA VAL A 478 -61.92 -49.27 -8.31
C VAL A 478 -63.21 -49.76 -7.59
N PRO A 479 -63.96 -48.92 -6.83
CA PRO A 479 -65.04 -48.14 -7.46
C PRO A 479 -65.26 -46.70 -6.92
N ASN A 480 -65.45 -45.78 -7.89
CA ASN A 480 -66.42 -44.68 -8.03
C ASN A 480 -66.57 -43.62 -6.92
N THR A 481 -66.45 -42.31 -7.27
CA THR A 481 -67.60 -41.45 -7.67
C THR A 481 -67.18 -40.09 -8.29
N ALA A 482 -67.86 -39.72 -9.38
CA ALA A 482 -68.32 -38.38 -9.84
C ALA A 482 -67.38 -37.15 -10.02
N THR A 483 -66.98 -36.95 -11.29
CA THR A 483 -67.16 -35.77 -12.17
C THR A 483 -67.39 -34.36 -11.57
N VAL A 484 -66.46 -33.41 -11.83
CA VAL A 484 -66.75 -32.03 -12.34
C VAL A 484 -65.52 -31.48 -13.08
N LYS A 485 -65.74 -30.87 -14.25
CA LYS A 485 -64.80 -30.29 -15.23
C LYS A 485 -64.54 -28.79 -14.94
N PRO A 486 -63.37 -28.21 -15.26
CA PRO A 486 -63.31 -26.78 -15.57
C PRO A 486 -62.73 -26.47 -16.96
N THR A 487 -63.36 -25.48 -17.59
CA THR A 487 -63.06 -24.90 -18.90
C THR A 487 -62.23 -23.62 -18.74
N MET A 488 -61.38 -23.36 -19.73
CA MET A 488 -60.44 -22.24 -19.89
C MET A 488 -61.05 -20.83 -19.96
N SER A 489 -60.12 -19.85 -19.95
CA SER A 489 -60.16 -18.44 -20.45
C SER A 489 -60.07 -17.42 -19.30
N THR A 490 -59.37 -16.28 -19.33
CA THR A 490 -58.87 -15.40 -20.41
C THR A 490 -57.77 -14.46 -19.84
N ALA A 491 -56.93 -13.89 -20.70
CA ALA A 491 -55.90 -12.89 -20.43
C ALA A 491 -56.41 -11.57 -19.79
N LEU A 492 -55.54 -10.89 -19.04
CA LEU A 492 -55.79 -9.58 -18.41
C LEU A 492 -54.82 -8.52 -18.96
N GLN A 493 -55.38 -7.40 -19.42
CA GLN A 493 -54.70 -6.18 -19.86
C GLN A 493 -54.44 -5.21 -18.69
N THR A 494 -53.40 -4.38 -18.85
CA THR A 494 -52.92 -3.31 -17.95
C THR A 494 -53.71 -2.00 -18.08
N PRO A 495 -53.77 -1.17 -17.01
CA PRO A 495 -54.24 0.22 -17.08
C PRO A 495 -53.11 1.30 -16.97
N PRO A 496 -53.39 2.57 -17.35
CA PRO A 496 -52.40 3.66 -17.59
C PRO A 496 -52.09 4.55 -16.36
N PRO A 497 -51.08 5.46 -16.44
CA PRO A 497 -50.52 6.14 -15.26
C PRO A 497 -51.24 7.44 -14.86
N ALA A 498 -51.27 7.72 -13.56
CA ALA A 498 -51.84 8.92 -12.96
C ALA A 498 -50.80 10.05 -12.77
N LYS A 499 -51.24 11.30 -12.99
CA LYS A 499 -50.48 12.56 -12.85
C LYS A 499 -50.29 12.94 -11.37
N LEU A 500 -49.07 13.37 -11.00
CA LEU A 500 -48.78 14.06 -9.74
C LEU A 500 -49.15 15.56 -9.82
N GLN A 501 -49.83 16.06 -8.80
CA GLN A 501 -50.09 17.49 -8.56
C GLN A 501 -49.07 18.05 -7.54
N SER A 502 -48.62 19.29 -7.77
CA SER A 502 -47.74 20.04 -6.89
C SER A 502 -48.49 20.61 -5.68
N ILE A 503 -47.88 20.54 -4.49
CA ILE A 503 -48.35 21.24 -3.29
C ILE A 503 -47.23 22.18 -2.80
N ALA A 504 -47.58 23.44 -2.60
CA ALA A 504 -46.75 24.52 -2.07
C ALA A 504 -46.64 24.46 -0.54
N PRO A 505 -45.57 25.02 0.08
CA PRO A 505 -45.41 25.00 1.53
C PRO A 505 -46.13 26.16 2.23
N SER A 506 -46.83 25.80 3.32
CA SER A 506 -47.49 26.70 4.29
C SER A 506 -46.52 27.09 5.41
N SER A 507 -46.60 28.36 5.79
CA SER A 507 -45.91 29.07 6.87
C SER A 507 -46.18 28.55 8.30
N SER A 508 -45.11 28.54 9.13
CA SER A 508 -44.95 29.07 10.53
C SER A 508 -46.00 28.73 11.63
N PRO A 509 -45.63 28.55 12.92
CA PRO A 509 -44.96 29.61 13.71
C PRO A 509 -43.96 29.20 14.80
N SER A 510 -43.22 30.23 15.23
CA SER A 510 -42.34 30.36 16.39
C SER A 510 -42.93 29.91 17.72
N LEU A 511 -42.07 29.45 18.62
CA LEU A 511 -42.20 29.68 20.06
C LEU A 511 -40.86 29.52 20.80
N LYS A 512 -40.48 30.65 21.42
CA LYS A 512 -39.69 30.92 22.64
C LYS A 512 -38.50 30.04 23.02
#